data_AF-A0A2N5AK78-F1
#
_entry.id   AF-A0A2N5AK78-F1
#
_cell.length_a   1.000
_cell.length_b   1.000
_cell.length_c   1.000
_cell.angle_alpha   90.00
_cell.angle_beta   90.00
_cell.angle_gamma   90.00
#
_symmetry.space_group_name_H-M   'P 1'
#
loop_
_entity.id
_entity.type
_entity.pdbx_description
1 polymer ?
#
loop_
_entity_poly.entity_id
_entity_poly.type
_entity_poly.pdbx_seq_one_letter_code
_entity_poly.pdbx_strand_id
1 'polypeptide(L)'
;MLFSNNKLTRDELLSRFFPRYHPVASLSQNGLSGGSVIISDGDQRHVLRQPHDPSAASCYFRRQYRALRRLPARLAPAPLFYSPCWMVVEYCAGEVKSELPACPMLSDLLY
;
A
#
# COMPACT_ATOMS: atom_id res chain seq x y z
N MET A 1 -10.26 7.60 -10.42
CA MET A 1 -9.27 6.55 -10.02
C MET A 1 -8.25 6.40 -11.13
N LEU A 2 -6.96 6.43 -10.79
CA LEU A 2 -5.86 6.40 -11.76
C LEU A 2 -5.39 4.96 -12.00
N PHE A 3 -5.19 4.59 -13.26
CA PHE A 3 -4.77 3.25 -13.67
C PHE A 3 -3.87 3.36 -14.91
N SER A 4 -2.82 2.55 -14.97
CA SER A 4 -1.94 2.43 -16.13
C SER A 4 -1.65 0.97 -16.44
N ASN A 5 -1.65 0.60 -17.72
CA ASN A 5 -1.20 -0.72 -18.16
C ASN A 5 0.32 -0.82 -18.37
N ASN A 6 1.04 0.30 -18.30
CA ASN A 6 2.48 0.32 -18.55
C ASN A 6 3.25 -0.16 -17.32
N LYS A 7 4.37 -0.85 -17.56
CA LYS A 7 5.34 -1.22 -16.53
C LYS A 7 6.19 -0.01 -16.15
N LEU A 8 5.60 0.90 -15.38
CA LEU A 8 6.23 2.15 -14.98
C LEU A 8 7.37 1.91 -14.00
N THR A 9 8.44 2.68 -14.10
CA THR A 9 9.42 2.82 -13.02
C THR A 9 8.82 3.65 -11.88
N ARG A 10 9.48 3.64 -10.71
CA ARG A 10 9.05 4.47 -9.57
C ARG A 10 9.01 5.94 -9.95
N ASP A 11 10.07 6.42 -10.60
CA ASP A 11 10.25 7.84 -10.86
C ASP A 11 9.28 8.32 -11.97
N GLU A 12 8.98 7.47 -12.95
CA GLU A 12 7.91 7.73 -13.93
C GLU A 12 6.53 7.81 -13.27
N LEU A 13 6.24 6.90 -12.33
CA LEU A 13 4.99 6.92 -11.58
C LEU A 13 4.86 8.22 -10.78
N LEU A 14 5.90 8.60 -10.05
CA LEU A 14 5.91 9.83 -9.25
C LEU A 14 5.78 11.05 -10.15
N SER A 15 6.65 11.21 -11.15
CA SER A 15 6.62 12.34 -12.07
C SER A 15 5.28 12.52 -12.77
N ARG A 16 4.62 11.42 -13.18
CA ARG A 16 3.39 11.48 -13.98
C ARG A 16 2.10 11.55 -13.16
N PHE A 17 2.03 10.82 -12.04
CA PHE A 17 0.78 10.64 -11.29
C PHE A 17 0.81 11.23 -9.87
N PHE A 18 2.00 11.36 -9.28
CA PHE A 18 2.18 11.87 -7.92
C PHE A 18 3.34 12.88 -7.84
N PRO A 19 3.36 13.94 -8.67
CA PRO A 19 4.56 14.79 -8.87
C PRO A 19 4.97 15.57 -7.62
N ARG A 20 4.04 15.78 -6.68
CA ARG A 20 4.27 16.46 -5.41
C ARG A 20 4.76 15.52 -4.30
N TYR A 21 4.74 14.20 -4.52
CA TYR A 21 5.10 13.23 -3.51
C TYR A 21 6.55 12.79 -3.66
N HIS A 22 7.24 12.69 -2.54
CA HIS A 22 8.62 12.23 -2.47
C HIS A 22 8.77 11.04 -1.52
N PRO A 23 9.70 10.11 -1.79
CA PRO A 23 9.98 9.00 -0.88
C PRO A 23 10.41 9.50 0.51
N VAL A 24 9.80 8.96 1.55
CA VAL A 24 10.19 9.23 2.94
C VAL A 24 11.27 8.22 3.32
N ALA A 25 12.48 8.72 3.60
CA ALA A 25 13.67 7.91 3.85
C ALA A 25 13.63 7.06 5.14
N SER A 26 12.69 7.34 6.04
CA SER A 26 12.66 6.81 7.39
C SER A 26 11.54 5.79 7.60
N LEU A 27 11.80 4.54 7.24
CA LEU A 27 11.15 3.42 7.91
C LEU A 27 12.18 2.32 8.16
N SER A 28 12.57 2.15 9.43
CA SER A 28 13.47 1.08 9.88
C SER A 28 12.79 -0.30 9.90
N GLN A 29 11.62 -0.44 9.26
CA GLN A 29 10.85 -1.66 9.21
C GLN A 29 10.52 -1.96 7.75
N ASN A 30 11.45 -2.65 7.08
CA ASN A 30 11.13 -3.31 5.83
C ASN A 30 10.17 -4.46 6.16
N GLY A 31 8.95 -4.39 5.63
CA GLY A 31 8.07 -5.55 5.63
C GLY A 31 8.75 -6.72 4.90
N LEU A 32 8.39 -7.96 5.26
CA LEU A 32 8.97 -9.18 4.68
C LEU A 32 8.85 -9.24 3.14
N SER A 33 7.94 -8.46 2.56
CA SER A 33 7.76 -8.36 1.12
C SER A 33 8.77 -7.46 0.40
N GLY A 34 9.57 -6.65 1.11
CA GLY A 34 10.68 -5.83 0.60
C GLY A 34 10.34 -4.68 -0.36
N GLY A 35 9.15 -4.67 -0.97
CA GLY A 35 8.80 -3.79 -2.08
C GLY A 35 7.93 -2.57 -1.74
N SER A 36 7.83 -2.15 -0.47
CA SER A 36 6.98 -1.02 -0.06
C SER A 36 7.78 0.22 0.35
N VAL A 37 7.37 1.38 -0.14
CA VAL A 37 7.97 2.69 0.17
C VAL A 37 6.88 3.67 0.55
N ILE A 38 7.06 4.43 1.62
CA ILE A 38 6.17 5.57 1.93
C ILE A 38 6.57 6.75 1.08
N ILE A 39 5.56 7.43 0.52
CA ILE A 39 5.70 8.70 -0.18
C ILE A 39 4.86 9.76 0.52
N SER A 40 5.34 11.00 0.53
CA SER A 40 4.70 12.12 1.21
C SER A 40 4.80 13.39 0.38
N ASP A 41 3.74 14.20 0.35
CA ASP A 41 3.76 15.55 -0.23
C ASP A 41 3.94 16.67 0.82
N GLY A 42 4.04 16.28 2.10
CA GLY A 42 4.17 17.17 3.25
C GLY A 42 2.96 17.09 4.17
N ASP A 43 1.77 16.94 3.59
CA ASP A 43 0.50 16.91 4.32
C ASP A 43 -0.07 15.48 4.38
N GLN A 44 0.03 14.74 3.27
CA GLN A 44 -0.53 13.41 3.11
C GLN A 44 0.56 12.38 2.86
N ARG A 45 0.33 11.17 3.37
CA ARG A 45 1.20 10.02 3.16
C ARG A 45 0.47 8.94 2.39
N HIS A 46 1.19 8.29 1.50
CA HIS A 46 0.73 7.10 0.77
C HIS A 46 1.80 6.02 0.80
N VAL A 47 1.39 4.79 0.52
CA VAL A 47 2.30 3.65 0.42
C VAL A 47 2.36 3.19 -1.02
N LEU A 48 3.56 3.28 -1.60
CA LEU A 48 3.92 2.68 -2.85
C LEU A 48 4.24 1.20 -2.62
N ARG A 49 3.61 0.28 -3.34
CA ARG A 49 3.84 -1.17 -3.23
C ARG A 49 4.25 -1.76 -4.58
N GLN A 50 5.30 -2.58 -4.58
CA GLN A 50 5.64 -3.46 -5.69
C GLN A 50 5.04 -4.86 -5.48
N PRO A 51 4.87 -5.64 -6.57
CA PRO A 51 4.68 -7.08 -6.47
C PRO A 51 5.78 -7.69 -5.59
N HIS A 52 5.39 -8.60 -4.70
CA HIS A 52 6.34 -9.29 -3.81
C HIS A 52 7.34 -10.15 -4.59
N ASP A 53 6.86 -10.84 -5.62
CA ASP A 53 7.65 -11.65 -6.52
C ASP A 53 7.57 -11.03 -7.93
N PRO A 54 8.68 -10.48 -8.46
CA PRO A 54 8.73 -9.93 -9.82
C PRO A 54 8.48 -10.96 -10.92
N SER A 55 8.69 -12.25 -10.63
CA SER A 55 8.46 -13.36 -11.56
C SER A 55 7.02 -13.88 -11.52
N ALA A 56 6.27 -13.56 -10.47
CA ALA A 56 4.87 -13.95 -10.35
C ALA A 56 4.00 -13.30 -11.43
N ALA A 57 2.94 -14.01 -11.83
CA ALA A 57 2.01 -13.50 -12.81
C ALA A 57 1.35 -12.18 -12.34
N SER A 58 1.32 -11.19 -13.23
CA SER A 58 0.72 -9.86 -12.96
C SER A 58 -0.76 -9.93 -12.53
N CYS A 59 -1.45 -11.04 -12.83
CA CYS A 59 -2.81 -11.28 -12.41
C CYS A 59 -2.97 -11.35 -10.89
N TYR A 60 -1.95 -11.83 -10.15
CA TYR A 60 -1.99 -11.87 -8.68
C TYR A 60 -2.04 -10.46 -8.09
N PHE A 61 -1.15 -9.57 -8.56
CA PHE A 61 -1.11 -8.19 -8.10
C PHE A 61 -2.38 -7.42 -8.50
N ARG A 62 -2.91 -7.68 -9.70
CA ARG A 62 -4.21 -7.12 -10.14
C ARG A 62 -5.38 -7.60 -9.28
N ARG A 63 -5.37 -8.87 -8.86
CA ARG A 63 -6.40 -9.44 -7.96
C ARG A 63 -6.35 -8.76 -6.60
N GLN A 64 -5.17 -8.52 -6.05
CA GLN A 64 -5.00 -7.78 -4.80
C GLN A 64 -5.60 -6.36 -4.90
N TYR A 65 -5.30 -5.62 -5.97
CA TYR A 65 -5.90 -4.29 -6.20
C TYR A 65 -7.43 -4.35 -6.25
N ARG A 66 -7.99 -5.33 -6.97
CA ARG A 66 -9.44 -5.52 -7.06
C ARG A 66 -10.08 -5.90 -5.72
N ALA A 67 -9.37 -6.69 -4.90
CA ALA A 67 -9.83 -7.04 -3.56
C ALA A 67 -9.88 -5.79 -2.67
N LEU A 68 -8.79 -5.02 -2.60
CA LEU A 68 -8.75 -3.76 -1.84
C LEU A 68 -9.82 -2.77 -2.28
N ARG A 69 -10.10 -2.67 -3.58
CA ARG A 69 -11.18 -1.81 -4.12
C ARG A 69 -12.59 -2.18 -3.67
N ARG A 70 -12.82 -3.43 -3.28
CA ARG A 70 -14.13 -3.94 -2.86
C ARG A 70 -14.32 -3.92 -1.35
N LEU A 71 -13.22 -3.78 -0.60
CA LEU A 71 -13.29 -3.73 0.85
C LEU A 71 -13.77 -2.34 1.32
N PRO A 72 -14.57 -2.28 2.39
CA PRO A 72 -14.90 -1.02 3.05
C PRO A 72 -13.65 -0.30 3.53
N ALA A 73 -13.66 1.04 3.49
CA ALA A 73 -12.54 1.88 3.95
C ALA A 73 -12.18 1.67 5.44
N ARG A 74 -13.10 1.13 6.24
CA ARG A 74 -12.85 0.78 7.65
C ARG A 74 -12.06 -0.51 7.84
N LEU A 75 -11.96 -1.37 6.81
CA LEU A 75 -11.33 -2.69 6.91
C LEU A 75 -9.98 -2.78 6.19
N ALA A 76 -9.77 -1.96 5.16
CA ALA A 76 -8.54 -1.98 4.39
C ALA A 76 -8.21 -0.58 3.83
N PRO A 77 -6.91 -0.28 3.61
CA PRO A 77 -6.50 0.96 2.98
C PRO A 77 -7.07 1.05 1.55
N ALA A 78 -7.58 2.22 1.17
CA ALA A 78 -8.10 2.39 -0.17
C ALA A 78 -6.94 2.37 -1.19
N PRO A 79 -7.08 1.63 -2.31
CA PRO A 79 -6.11 1.68 -3.38
C PRO A 79 -6.38 2.89 -4.29
N LEU A 80 -5.38 3.76 -4.40
CA LEU A 80 -5.43 5.04 -5.12
C LEU A 80 -5.01 4.89 -6.59
N PHE A 81 -4.04 3.99 -6.86
CA PHE A 81 -3.48 3.77 -8.20
C PHE A 81 -3.06 2.32 -8.43
N TYR A 82 -3.09 1.88 -9.68
CA TYR A 82 -2.53 0.59 -10.11
C TYR A 82 -1.79 0.68 -11.45
N SER A 83 -0.64 0.01 -11.50
CA SER A 83 0.04 -0.48 -12.69
C SER A 83 0.58 -1.91 -12.46
N PRO A 84 1.01 -2.64 -13.50
CA PRO A 84 1.59 -3.97 -13.32
C PRO A 84 2.78 -4.03 -12.35
N CYS A 85 3.53 -2.93 -12.18
CA CYS A 85 4.72 -2.87 -11.33
C CYS A 85 4.49 -2.12 -10.01
N TRP A 86 3.39 -1.37 -9.88
CA TRP A 86 3.15 -0.51 -8.73
C TRP A 86 1.69 -0.40 -8.35
N MET A 87 1.43 -0.36 -7.06
CA MET A 87 0.13 0.03 -6.51
C MET A 87 0.36 1.13 -5.48
N VAL A 88 -0.47 2.17 -5.53
CA VAL A 88 -0.47 3.20 -4.48
C VAL A 88 -1.70 2.96 -3.62
N VAL A 89 -1.50 2.87 -2.31
CA VAL A 89 -2.57 2.73 -1.33
C VAL A 89 -2.45 3.83 -0.27
N GLU A 90 -3.55 4.12 0.40
CA GLU A 90 -3.55 5.01 1.55
C GLU A 90 -2.58 4.53 2.63
N TYR A 91 -1.95 5.49 3.30
CA TYR A 91 -1.18 5.21 4.51
C TYR A 91 -2.12 5.08 5.70
N CYS A 92 -2.12 3.91 6.36
CA CYS A 92 -2.82 3.74 7.63
C CYS A 92 -1.95 4.29 8.76
N ALA A 93 -2.39 5.39 9.36
CA ALA A 93 -1.76 5.90 10.57
C ALA A 93 -2.01 4.94 11.74
N GLY A 94 -0.96 4.60 12.48
CA GLY A 94 -1.03 3.70 13.62
C GLY A 94 0.29 3.00 13.85
N GLU A 95 0.36 2.29 14.97
CA GLU A 95 1.52 1.50 15.36
C GLU A 95 1.27 0.03 15.05
N VAL A 96 2.31 -0.64 14.54
CA VAL A 96 2.31 -2.10 14.43
C VAL A 96 2.63 -2.65 15.82
N LYS A 97 1.61 -3.22 16.49
CA LYS A 97 1.79 -3.86 17.79
C LYS A 97 2.34 -5.27 17.58
N SER A 98 3.44 -5.58 18.27
CA SER A 98 4.02 -6.93 18.30
C SER A 98 3.29 -7.87 19.27
N GLU A 99 2.52 -7.29 20.20
CA GLU A 99 1.79 -8.01 21.24
C GLU A 99 0.30 -8.04 20.90
N LEU A 100 -0.33 -9.17 21.24
CA LEU A 100 -1.78 -9.30 21.15
C LEU A 100 -2.45 -8.37 22.18
N PRO A 101 -3.62 -7.79 21.86
CA PRO A 101 -4.41 -7.10 22.87
C PRO A 101 -4.80 -8.07 23.99
N ALA A 102 -5.01 -7.54 25.20
CA ALA A 102 -5.46 -8.35 26.33
C ALA A 102 -6.76 -9.11 25.97
N CYS A 103 -6.88 -10.38 26.40
CA CYS A 103 -8.04 -11.23 26.10
C CYS A 103 -9.42 -10.56 26.28
N PRO A 104 -9.67 -9.72 27.31
CA PRO A 104 -10.96 -9.03 27.44
C PRO A 104 -11.32 -8.11 26.26
N MET A 105 -10.33 -7.49 25.60
CA MET A 105 -10.58 -6.67 24.40
C MET A 105 -10.85 -7.53 23.16
N LEU A 106 -10.38 -8.77 23.14
CA LEU A 106 -10.63 -9.69 22.03
C LEU A 106 -12.05 -10.28 22.10
N SER A 107 -12.61 -10.49 23.30
CA SER A 107 -13.99 -10.95 23.45
C SER A 107 -15.00 -9.95 22.88
N ASP A 108 -14.71 -8.65 22.92
CA ASP A 108 -15.58 -7.61 22.35
C ASP A 108 -15.66 -7.66 20.81
N LEU A 109 -14.78 -8.42 20.15
CA LEU A 109 -14.83 -8.65 18.70
C LEU A 109 -15.66 -9.89 18.32
N LEU A 110 -16.06 -10.71 19.30
CA LEU A 110 -16.83 -11.95 19.09
C LEU A 110 -18.34 -11.77 19.29
N TYR A 111 -18.78 -10.60 19.79
CA TYR A 111 -20.17 -10.25 20.08
C TYR A 111 -20.53 -8.90 19.46
#